data_AF-A0A969SXG9-F1
#
_entry.id   AF-A0A969SXG9-F1
#
_cell.length_a   1.000
_cell.length_b   1.000
_cell.length_c   1.000
_cell.angle_alpha   90.00
_cell.angle_beta   90.00
_cell.angle_gamma   90.00
#
_symmetry.space_group_name_H-M   'P 1'
#
loop_
_entity.id
_entity.type
_entity.pdbx_description
1 polymer ?
#
loop_
_entity_poly.entity_id
_entity_poly.type
_entity_poly.pdbx_seq_one_letter_code
_entity_poly.pdbx_strand_id
1 'polypeptide(L)' 'MAALETPICDFGWKAPDFSLSDPDGRTFTLADVQGDKATLVMFICNHCPYVRAVIDRIVRDAVELAPLGVSC' A
#
# COMPACT_ATOMS: atom_id res chain seq x y z
N MET A 1 -16.44 7.97 7.97
CA MET A 1 -17.13 7.16 6.94
C MET A 1 -16.07 6.60 6.02
N ALA A 2 -16.09 5.31 5.71
CA ALA A 2 -15.19 4.73 4.71
C ALA A 2 -15.77 4.97 3.31
N ALA A 3 -14.92 5.22 2.32
CA ALA A 3 -15.34 5.18 0.93
C ALA A 3 -15.82 3.76 0.61
N LEU A 4 -17.03 3.62 0.06
CA LEU A 4 -17.58 2.31 -0.33
C LEU A 4 -17.09 1.88 -1.71
N GLU A 5 -16.56 2.81 -2.49
CA GLU A 5 -16.14 2.61 -3.86
C GLU A 5 -14.77 3.25 -4.07
N THR A 6 -13.91 2.58 -4.84
CA THR A 6 -12.62 3.11 -5.25
C THR A 6 -12.83 4.05 -6.45
N PRO A 7 -12.41 5.32 -6.38
CA PRO A 7 -12.46 6.20 -7.54
C PRO A 7 -11.55 5.64 -8.64
N ILE A 8 -11.93 5.86 -9.90
CA ILE A 8 -11.07 5.54 -11.04
C ILE A 8 -9.79 6.38 -10.90
N CYS A 9 -8.64 5.72 -11.01
CA CYS A 9 -7.37 6.43 -10.97
C CYS A 9 -7.06 7.07 -12.33
N ASP A 10 -6.35 8.20 -12.28
CA ASP A 10 -5.78 8.82 -13.48
C ASP A 10 -4.54 8.03 -13.91
N PHE A 11 -4.72 7.12 -14.87
CA PHE A 11 -3.61 6.30 -15.35
C PHE A 11 -2.45 7.15 -15.88
N GLY A 12 -1.23 6.81 -15.47
CA GLY A 12 -0.01 7.55 -15.80
C GLY A 12 0.29 8.72 -14.86
N TRP A 13 -0.62 9.05 -13.94
CA TRP A 13 -0.34 9.98 -12.85
C TRP A 13 0.83 9.48 -11.98
N LYS A 14 1.64 10.43 -11.52
CA LYS A 14 2.76 10.15 -10.64
C LYS A 14 2.26 10.14 -9.19
N ALA A 15 2.65 9.11 -8.45
CA ALA A 15 2.37 9.04 -7.03
C ALA A 15 2.90 10.31 -6.33
N PRO A 16 2.08 11.00 -5.52
CA PRO A 16 2.54 12.11 -4.71
C PRO A 16 3.59 11.65 -3.71
N ASP A 17 4.55 12.52 -3.43
CA ASP A 17 5.44 12.31 -2.29
C ASP A 17 4.63 12.31 -0.99
N PHE A 18 5.09 11.50 -0.04
CA PHE A 18 4.57 11.47 1.32
C PHE A 18 5.72 11.42 2.32
N SER A 19 5.39 11.74 3.57
CA SER A 19 6.26 11.59 4.74
C SER A 19 5.37 11.15 5.89
N LEU A 20 5.35 9.86 6.19
CA LEU A 20 4.44 9.26 7.17
C LEU A 20 5.22 8.50 8.23
N SER A 21 4.76 8.59 9.48
CA SER A 21 5.36 7.85 10.59
C SER A 21 4.70 6.49 10.77
N ASP A 22 5.51 5.47 11.04
CA ASP A 22 5.04 4.18 11.51
C ASP A 22 4.67 4.25 13.02
N PRO A 23 4.11 3.16 13.60
CA PRO A 23 3.78 3.11 15.02
C PRO A 23 4.98 3.28 15.98
N ASP A 24 6.20 3.03 15.51
CA ASP A 24 7.45 3.18 16.26
C ASP A 24 8.04 4.60 16.13
N GLY A 25 7.41 5.47 15.34
CA GLY A 25 7.82 6.85 15.11
C GLY A 25 8.86 7.04 14.01
N ARG A 26 9.24 5.98 13.29
CA ARG A 26 10.13 6.08 12.12
C ARG A 26 9.36 6.69 10.97
N THR A 27 9.95 7.68 10.32
CA THR A 27 9.37 8.33 9.14
C THR A 27 9.81 7.62 7.87
N PHE A 28 8.85 7.41 6.97
CA PHE A 28 9.04 6.85 5.63
C PHE A 28 8.53 7.82 4.58
N THR A 29 9.30 7.95 3.50
CA THR A 29 8.93 8.68 2.29
C THR A 29 8.67 7.75 1.12
N LEU A 30 8.07 8.25 0.04
CA LEU A 30 7.90 7.49 -1.20
C LEU A 30 9.24 6.97 -1.74
N ALA A 31 10.30 7.76 -1.64
CA ALA A 31 11.64 7.39 -2.08
C ALA A 31 12.22 6.22 -1.25
N ASP A 32 11.92 6.16 0.05
CA ASP A 32 12.42 5.09 0.94
C ASP A 32 11.78 3.73 0.65
N VAL A 33 10.57 3.72 0.10
CA VAL A 33 9.78 2.50 -0.15
C VAL A 33 9.66 2.15 -1.63
N GLN A 34 10.39 2.83 -2.50
CA GLN A 34 10.34 2.56 -3.94
C GLN A 34 10.93 1.19 -4.27
N GLY A 35 10.16 0.33 -4.94
CA GLY A 35 10.66 -0.96 -5.43
C GLY A 35 11.32 -0.83 -6.79
N ASP A 36 12.18 -1.79 -7.13
CA ASP A 36 12.94 -1.81 -8.39
C ASP A 36 12.06 -1.74 -9.63
N LYS A 37 10.86 -2.31 -9.57
CA LYS A 37 9.89 -2.34 -10.68
C LYS A 37 8.59 -1.63 -10.35
N ALA A 38 8.10 -1.76 -9.12
CA ALA A 38 6.84 -1.15 -8.70
C ALA A 38 6.79 -0.97 -7.18
N THR A 39 5.86 -0.12 -6.74
CA THR A 39 5.50 0.07 -5.34
C THR A 39 4.00 -0.11 -5.20
N LEU A 40 3.58 -1.01 -4.32
CA LEU A 40 2.18 -1.20 -3.96
C LEU A 40 1.84 -0.31 -2.77
N VAL A 41 0.87 0.59 -2.92
CA VAL A 41 0.38 1.45 -1.83
C VAL A 41 -1.05 1.06 -1.49
N MET A 42 -1.31 0.78 -0.21
CA MET A 42 -2.60 0.32 0.26
C MET A 42 -3.16 1.21 1.37
N PHE A 43 -4.40 1.68 1.20
CA PHE A 43 -5.14 2.40 2.24
C PHE A 43 -6.09 1.43 2.94
N ILE A 44 -5.70 0.96 4.13
CA ILE A 44 -6.45 -0.02 4.91
C ILE A 44 -6.71 0.45 6.34
N CYS A 45 -7.59 -0.24 7.05
CA CYS A 45 -7.80 -0.01 8.48
C CYS A 45 -8.13 -1.32 9.22
N ASN A 46 -7.87 -1.32 10.52
CA ASN A 46 -7.89 -2.55 11.34
C ASN A 46 -9.31 -3.07 11.63
N HIS A 47 -10.34 -2.23 11.53
CA HIS A 47 -11.71 -2.58 11.91
C HIS A 47 -12.66 -2.72 10.70
N CYS A 48 -12.18 -2.54 9.48
CA CYS A 48 -13.00 -2.69 8.28
C CYS A 48 -13.29 -4.18 8.00
N PRO A 49 -14.55 -4.59 7.87
CA PRO A 49 -14.89 -5.98 7.57
C PRO A 49 -14.31 -6.45 6.23
N TYR A 50 -14.21 -5.55 5.24
CA TYR A 50 -13.60 -5.87 3.94
C TYR A 50 -12.11 -6.19 4.06
N VAL A 51 -11.36 -5.40 4.83
CA VAL A 51 -9.92 -5.64 5.07
C VAL A 51 -9.72 -6.93 5.85
N ARG A 52 -10.50 -7.15 6.92
CA ARG A 52 -10.44 -8.37 7.73
C ARG A 52 -10.69 -9.64 6.90
N ALA A 53 -11.55 -9.55 5.88
CA ALA A 53 -11.85 -10.68 5.01
C ALA A 53 -10.73 -11.02 4.01
N VAL A 54 -9.81 -10.07 3.71
CA VAL A 54 -8.78 -10.24 2.67
C VAL A 54 -7.35 -10.15 3.19
N ILE A 55 -7.13 -9.87 4.48
CA ILE A 55 -5.80 -9.61 5.03
C ILE A 55 -4.80 -10.76 4.77
N ASP A 56 -5.22 -12.01 4.90
CA ASP A 56 -4.36 -13.18 4.64
C ASP A 56 -3.91 -13.25 3.18
N ARG A 57 -4.78 -12.81 2.25
CA ARG A 57 -4.46 -12.74 0.82
C ARG A 57 -3.49 -11.61 0.53
N ILE A 58 -3.64 -10.46 1.19
CA ILE A 58 -2.71 -9.34 1.08
C ILE A 58 -1.30 -9.77 1.51
N VAL A 59 -1.19 -10.47 2.63
CA VAL A 59 0.11 -10.98 3.13
C VAL A 59 0.73 -11.96 2.14
N ARG A 60 -0.05 -12.93 1.64
CA ARG A 60 0.42 -13.86 0.60
C ARG A 60 0.93 -13.11 -0.63
N ASP A 61 0.14 -12.17 -1.16
CA ASP A 61 0.45 -11.44 -2.38
C ASP A 61 1.71 -10.59 -2.21
N ALA A 62 1.88 -9.91 -1.06
CA ALA A 62 3.08 -9.15 -0.76
C ALA A 62 4.34 -10.02 -0.77
N VAL A 63 4.26 -11.22 -0.18
CA VAL A 63 5.38 -12.19 -0.18
C VAL A 63 5.69 -12.70 -1.60
N GLU A 64 4.68 -12.95 -2.42
CA GLU A 64 4.86 -13.41 -3.80
C GLU A 64 5.39 -12.31 -4.73
N LEU A 65 5.02 -11.05 -4.48
CA LEU A 65 5.42 -9.89 -5.29
C LEU A 65 6.82 -9.37 -4.96
N ALA A 66 7.26 -9.49 -3.71
CA ALA A 66 8.60 -9.06 -3.27
C ALA A 66 9.74 -9.59 -4.16
N PRO A 67 9.88 -10.90 -4.47
CA PRO A 67 10.95 -11.39 -5.33
C PRO A 67 10.84 -10.92 -6.79
N LEU A 68 9.69 -10.37 -7.20
CA LEU A 68 9.51 -9.80 -8.53
C LEU A 68 10.02 -8.35 -8.64
N GLY A 69 10.47 -7.75 -7.53
CA GLY A 69 10.96 -6.37 -7.47
C GLY A 69 9.86 -5.36 -7.13
N VAL A 70 8.77 -5.82 -6.51
CA VAL A 70 7.70 -4.94 -6.02
C VAL A 70 7.89 -4.70 -4.53
N SER A 71 8.01 -3.45 -4.13
CA SER A 71 7.99 -3.06 -2.73
C SER A 71 6.53 -2.97 -2.26
N CYS A 72 6.23 -3.58 -1.10
CA CYS A 72 4.89 -3.73 -0.52
C CYS A 72 4.87 -3.23 0.92
#